data_AF-A0A7W4HHJ4-F1
#
_entry.id   AF-A0A7W4HHJ4-F1
#
_cell.length_a   1.000
_cell.length_b   1.000
_cell.length_c   1.000
_cell.angle_alpha   90.00
_cell.angle_beta   90.00
_cell.angle_gamma   90.00
#
_symmetry.space_group_name_H-M   'P 1'
#
loop_
_entity.id
_entity.type
_entity.pdbx_description
1 polymer ?
#
loop_
_entity_poly.entity_id
_entity_poly.type
_entity_poly.pdbx_seq_one_letter_code
_entity_poly.pdbx_strand_id
1 'polypeptide(L)'
;MNREFEAMQSAYSCRDSVWDEYTQIRDRNNSKIESLKHEADIEHRAMQECFDDASSAYQYGDKSEAPYLSQQGYEHRDRRNALNAEISELAREIKQAKANAEALSPKIDSSGFNRAKSSFEQAKSRHESAQAEFNALKNQLYSVKDDFDHLQERFKQAQAEFNRKLEEVKSEQNSKKHQAIDKVNMALIKSNAHYLGTIFGQDAKVVPKKDGSGKIDVYFGGLNAAGDGIGHGHATIDANGNVTYLRDAWATDKHDYLIDENADKKYGAGTETHRF
;
A
#
# COMPACT_ATOMS: atom_id res chain seq x y z
N MET A 1 -6.04 -4.34 27.75
CA MET A 1 -7.47 -4.02 27.96
C MET A 1 -8.16 -5.08 28.82
N ASN A 2 -8.17 -6.35 28.42
CA ASN A 2 -8.87 -7.43 29.16
C ASN A 2 -8.45 -7.54 30.63
N ARG A 3 -7.15 -7.51 30.93
CA ARG A 3 -6.64 -7.51 32.31
C ARG A 3 -7.24 -6.40 33.18
N GLU A 4 -7.32 -5.17 32.64
CA GLU A 4 -7.89 -4.03 33.37
C GLU A 4 -9.41 -4.15 33.53
N PHE A 5 -10.08 -4.73 32.53
CA PHE A 5 -11.51 -5.02 32.60
C PHE A 5 -11.81 -6.07 33.68
N GLU A 6 -11.05 -7.15 33.72
CA GLU A 6 -11.16 -8.21 34.73
C GLU A 6 -10.91 -7.68 36.15
N ALA A 7 -9.87 -6.85 36.33
CA ALA A 7 -9.59 -6.21 37.61
C ALA A 7 -10.74 -5.30 38.07
N MET A 8 -11.28 -4.48 37.16
CA MET A 8 -12.44 -3.63 37.43
C MET A 8 -13.67 -4.46 37.81
N GLN A 9 -13.99 -5.51 37.04
CA GLN A 9 -15.12 -6.41 37.31
C GLN A 9 -14.98 -7.13 38.65
N SER A 10 -13.79 -7.61 38.98
CA SER A 10 -13.51 -8.23 40.28
C SER A 10 -13.75 -7.27 41.44
N ALA A 11 -13.35 -6.00 41.31
CA ALA A 11 -13.62 -4.98 42.32
C ALA A 11 -15.13 -4.68 42.48
N TYR A 12 -15.89 -4.62 41.37
CA TYR A 12 -17.36 -4.52 41.42
C TYR A 12 -17.97 -5.71 42.17
N SER A 13 -17.60 -6.93 41.80
CA SER A 13 -18.14 -8.15 42.41
C SER A 13 -17.82 -8.23 43.91
N CYS A 14 -16.60 -7.88 44.32
CA CYS A 14 -16.22 -7.84 45.72
C CYS A 14 -17.02 -6.79 46.51
N ARG A 15 -17.21 -5.59 45.95
CA ARG A 15 -18.05 -4.56 46.55
C ARG A 15 -19.48 -5.04 46.72
N ASP A 16 -20.07 -5.58 45.67
CA ASP A 16 -21.48 -5.97 45.67
C ASP A 16 -21.70 -7.09 46.69
N SER A 17 -20.80 -8.08 46.78
CA SER A 17 -20.84 -9.13 47.81
C SER A 17 -20.84 -8.58 49.25
N VAL A 18 -20.05 -7.54 49.53
CA VAL A 18 -19.97 -6.92 50.86
C VAL A 18 -21.27 -6.18 51.22
N TRP A 19 -21.87 -5.47 50.25
CA TRP A 19 -23.12 -4.75 50.47
C TRP A 19 -24.34 -5.67 50.51
N ASP A 20 -24.30 -6.80 49.82
CA ASP A 20 -25.34 -7.82 49.88
C ASP A 20 -25.42 -8.46 51.27
N GLU A 21 -24.28 -8.74 51.92
CA GLU A 21 -24.25 -9.26 53.29
C GLU A 21 -24.87 -8.27 54.29
N TYR A 22 -24.51 -6.99 54.21
CA TYR A 22 -25.16 -5.94 55.01
C TYR A 22 -26.67 -5.88 54.75
N THR A 23 -27.09 -5.96 53.49
CA THR A 23 -28.51 -5.89 53.11
C THR A 23 -29.29 -7.05 53.74
N GLN A 24 -28.74 -8.27 53.72
CA GLN A 24 -29.36 -9.43 54.36
C GLN A 24 -29.50 -9.26 55.88
N ILE A 25 -28.44 -8.81 56.57
CA ILE A 25 -28.47 -8.55 58.02
C ILE A 25 -29.50 -7.46 58.35
N ARG A 26 -29.48 -6.35 57.60
CA ARG A 26 -30.41 -5.24 57.76
C ARG A 26 -31.86 -5.70 57.64
N ASP A 27 -32.18 -6.42 56.58
CA ASP A 27 -33.56 -6.80 56.28
C ASP A 27 -34.08 -7.81 57.30
N ARG A 28 -33.28 -8.83 57.62
CA ARG A 28 -33.60 -9.82 58.66
C ARG A 28 -33.83 -9.16 60.03
N ASN A 29 -32.89 -8.32 60.46
CA ASN A 29 -32.95 -7.72 61.79
C ASN A 29 -34.05 -6.66 61.89
N ASN A 30 -34.30 -5.88 60.84
CA ASN A 30 -35.44 -4.96 60.81
C ASN A 30 -36.76 -5.70 60.93
N SER A 31 -36.96 -6.79 60.19
CA SER A 31 -38.19 -7.60 60.33
C SER A 31 -38.37 -8.14 61.75
N LYS A 32 -37.29 -8.60 62.40
CA LYS A 32 -37.35 -9.08 63.79
C LYS A 32 -37.62 -7.94 64.79
N ILE A 33 -36.98 -6.78 64.61
CA ILE A 33 -37.24 -5.58 65.43
C ILE A 33 -38.70 -5.18 65.38
N GLU A 34 -39.34 -5.17 64.21
CA GLU A 34 -40.76 -4.82 64.09
C GLU A 34 -41.66 -5.82 64.82
N SER A 35 -41.36 -7.13 64.76
CA SER A 35 -42.07 -8.14 65.57
C SER A 35 -41.92 -7.89 67.06
N LEU A 36 -40.68 -7.68 67.53
CA LEU A 36 -40.38 -7.47 68.95
C LEU A 36 -41.01 -6.19 69.49
N LYS A 37 -41.09 -5.12 68.67
CA LYS A 37 -41.79 -3.89 69.06
C LYS A 37 -43.27 -4.16 69.31
N HIS A 38 -43.91 -4.93 68.43
CA HIS A 38 -45.31 -5.31 68.62
C HIS A 38 -45.52 -6.12 69.90
N GLU A 39 -44.65 -7.08 70.17
CA GLU A 39 -44.66 -7.87 71.41
C GLU A 39 -44.43 -6.98 72.65
N ALA A 40 -43.49 -6.03 72.58
CA ALA A 40 -43.21 -5.10 73.67
C ALA A 40 -44.40 -4.16 73.94
N ASP A 41 -45.12 -3.73 72.91
CA ASP A 41 -46.33 -2.92 73.06
C ASP A 41 -47.50 -3.70 73.70
N ILE A 42 -47.59 -5.01 73.44
CA ILE A 42 -48.56 -5.90 74.10
C ILE A 42 -48.21 -6.04 75.59
N GLU A 43 -46.96 -6.39 75.90
CA GLU A 43 -46.47 -6.49 77.28
C GLU A 43 -46.61 -5.17 78.03
N HIS A 44 -46.43 -4.03 77.35
CA HIS A 44 -46.65 -2.71 77.95
C HIS A 44 -48.11 -2.44 78.30
N ARG A 45 -49.05 -2.83 77.44
CA ARG A 45 -50.49 -2.69 77.71
C ARG A 45 -50.94 -3.60 78.86
N ALA A 46 -50.53 -4.87 78.83
CA ALA A 46 -50.83 -5.81 79.91
C ALA A 46 -50.26 -5.34 81.27
N MET A 47 -49.05 -4.78 81.26
CA MET A 47 -48.46 -4.13 82.44
C MET A 47 -49.34 -2.98 82.97
N GLN A 48 -49.84 -2.10 82.10
CA GLN A 48 -50.71 -0.99 82.50
C GLN A 48 -52.02 -1.51 83.11
N GLU A 49 -52.67 -2.45 82.43
CA GLU A 49 -53.91 -3.09 82.91
C GLU A 49 -53.72 -3.74 84.29
N CYS A 50 -52.65 -4.51 84.51
CA CYS A 50 -52.37 -5.11 85.82
C CYS A 50 -52.20 -4.06 86.94
N PHE A 51 -51.56 -2.93 86.66
CA PHE A 51 -51.38 -1.88 87.66
C PHE A 51 -52.67 -1.09 87.93
N ASP A 52 -53.48 -0.86 86.89
CA ASP A 52 -54.79 -0.22 87.03
C ASP A 52 -55.78 -1.10 87.82
N ASP A 53 -55.78 -2.42 87.54
CA ASP A 53 -56.56 -3.41 88.27
C ASP A 53 -56.08 -3.56 89.73
N ALA A 54 -54.77 -3.60 89.96
CA ALA A 54 -54.20 -3.63 91.31
C ALA A 54 -54.61 -2.39 92.12
N SER A 55 -54.56 -1.21 91.51
CA SER A 55 -54.99 0.05 92.12
C SER A 55 -56.49 0.01 92.46
N SER A 56 -57.32 -0.50 91.55
CA SER A 56 -58.76 -0.63 91.73
C SER A 56 -59.12 -1.62 92.84
N ALA A 57 -58.47 -2.79 92.89
CA ALA A 57 -58.63 -3.78 93.96
C ALA A 57 -58.24 -3.22 95.33
N TYR A 58 -57.17 -2.42 95.39
CA TYR A 58 -56.74 -1.77 96.63
C TYR A 58 -57.72 -0.70 97.13
N GLN A 59 -58.30 0.09 96.22
CA GLN A 59 -59.18 1.21 96.58
C GLN A 59 -60.64 0.80 96.82
N TYR A 60 -61.17 -0.12 96.00
CA TYR A 60 -62.61 -0.40 95.91
C TYR A 60 -62.97 -1.90 95.99
N GLY A 61 -61.99 -2.81 95.93
CA GLY A 61 -62.21 -4.26 95.85
C GLY A 61 -61.56 -5.06 96.98
N ASP A 62 -61.18 -6.31 96.68
CA ASP A 62 -60.43 -7.17 97.61
C ASP A 62 -58.96 -6.74 97.66
N LYS A 63 -58.59 -6.08 98.76
CA LYS A 63 -57.23 -5.58 98.99
C LYS A 63 -56.17 -6.67 99.01
N SER A 64 -56.55 -7.92 99.26
CA SER A 64 -55.62 -9.05 99.28
C SER A 64 -55.15 -9.47 97.88
N GLU A 65 -55.87 -9.09 96.81
CA GLU A 65 -55.51 -9.39 95.41
C GLU A 65 -54.53 -8.35 94.80
N ALA A 66 -54.53 -7.12 95.32
CA ALA A 66 -53.70 -6.03 94.80
C ALA A 66 -52.18 -6.35 94.73
N PRO A 67 -51.55 -7.03 95.71
CA PRO A 67 -50.15 -7.43 95.62
C PRO A 67 -49.88 -8.43 94.50
N TYR A 68 -50.81 -9.36 94.25
CA TYR A 68 -50.67 -10.36 93.19
C TYR A 68 -50.76 -9.74 91.79
N LEU A 69 -51.70 -8.82 91.59
CA LEU A 69 -51.84 -8.06 90.34
C LEU A 69 -50.63 -7.15 90.09
N SER A 70 -50.12 -6.49 91.14
CA SER A 70 -48.90 -5.67 91.06
C SER A 70 -47.67 -6.51 90.66
N GLN A 71 -47.57 -7.74 91.20
CA GLN A 71 -46.49 -8.67 90.84
C GLN A 71 -46.55 -9.06 89.35
N GLN A 72 -47.72 -9.38 88.81
CA GLN A 72 -47.90 -9.63 87.37
C GLN A 72 -47.54 -8.40 86.52
N GLY A 73 -47.91 -7.19 86.97
CA GLY A 73 -47.49 -5.94 86.32
C GLY A 73 -45.96 -5.80 86.26
N TYR A 74 -45.24 -6.13 87.34
CA TYR A 74 -43.78 -6.14 87.32
C TYR A 74 -43.20 -7.19 86.37
N GLU A 75 -43.80 -8.38 86.27
CA GLU A 75 -43.36 -9.41 85.32
C GLU A 75 -43.51 -8.96 83.86
N HIS A 76 -44.65 -8.36 83.50
CA HIS A 76 -44.86 -7.78 82.17
C HIS A 76 -43.86 -6.66 81.86
N ARG A 77 -43.55 -5.79 82.85
CA ARG A 77 -42.53 -4.76 82.71
C ARG A 77 -41.15 -5.36 82.40
N ASP A 78 -40.78 -6.42 83.12
CA ASP A 78 -39.47 -7.04 82.97
C ASP A 78 -39.35 -7.76 81.61
N ARG A 79 -40.42 -8.41 81.13
CA ARG A 79 -40.50 -8.96 79.76
C ARG A 79 -40.36 -7.89 78.69
N ARG A 80 -41.12 -6.79 78.79
CA ARG A 80 -41.00 -5.64 77.87
C ARG A 80 -39.59 -5.07 77.84
N ASN A 81 -38.94 -4.95 79.01
CA ASN A 81 -37.57 -4.45 79.08
C ASN A 81 -36.58 -5.41 78.40
N ALA A 82 -36.77 -6.72 78.52
CA ALA A 82 -35.96 -7.72 77.81
C ALA A 82 -36.14 -7.62 76.28
N LEU A 83 -37.39 -7.48 75.80
CA LEU A 83 -37.68 -7.27 74.37
C LEU A 83 -37.02 -5.99 73.83
N ASN A 84 -37.08 -4.89 74.58
CA ASN A 84 -36.41 -3.63 74.21
C ASN A 84 -34.88 -3.74 74.20
N ALA A 85 -34.30 -4.57 75.08
CA ALA A 85 -32.87 -4.87 75.05
C ALA A 85 -32.49 -5.65 73.78
N GLU A 86 -33.28 -6.65 73.39
CA GLU A 86 -33.07 -7.39 72.14
C GLU A 86 -33.19 -6.49 70.90
N ILE A 87 -34.20 -5.60 70.85
CA ILE A 87 -34.33 -4.59 69.78
C ILE A 87 -33.07 -3.73 69.68
N SER A 88 -32.53 -3.31 70.83
CA SER A 88 -31.34 -2.46 70.88
C SER A 88 -30.10 -3.20 70.36
N GLU A 89 -29.94 -4.48 70.69
CA GLU A 89 -28.85 -5.31 70.16
C GLU A 89 -28.97 -5.52 68.65
N LEU A 90 -30.16 -5.85 68.13
CA LEU A 90 -30.38 -5.99 66.69
C LEU A 90 -30.08 -4.68 65.94
N ALA A 91 -30.46 -3.54 66.51
CA ALA A 91 -30.14 -2.23 65.94
C ALA A 91 -28.63 -1.95 65.96
N ARG A 92 -27.91 -2.40 67.00
CA ARG A 92 -26.44 -2.33 67.08
C ARG A 92 -25.78 -3.21 66.02
N GLU A 93 -26.28 -4.41 65.79
CA GLU A 93 -25.79 -5.32 64.74
C GLU A 93 -25.94 -4.72 63.34
N ILE A 94 -27.09 -4.10 63.03
CA ILE A 94 -27.29 -3.41 61.75
C ILE A 94 -26.27 -2.28 61.55
N LYS A 95 -26.03 -1.47 62.60
CA LYS A 95 -25.03 -0.40 62.55
C LYS A 95 -23.62 -0.96 62.34
N GLN A 96 -23.27 -2.05 63.02
CA GLN A 96 -21.97 -2.69 62.86
C GLN A 96 -21.80 -3.30 61.47
N ALA A 97 -22.81 -3.98 60.95
CA ALA A 97 -22.80 -4.54 59.60
C ALA A 97 -22.62 -3.45 58.54
N LYS A 98 -23.28 -2.29 58.71
CA LYS A 98 -23.08 -1.13 57.85
C LYS A 98 -21.64 -0.60 57.91
N ALA A 99 -21.11 -0.41 59.11
CA ALA A 99 -19.73 0.06 59.30
C ALA A 99 -18.71 -0.91 58.69
N ASN A 100 -18.94 -2.22 58.82
CA ASN A 100 -18.12 -3.25 58.19
C ASN A 100 -18.21 -3.17 56.67
N ALA A 101 -19.40 -2.99 56.11
CA ALA A 101 -19.57 -2.85 54.67
C ALA A 101 -18.84 -1.60 54.13
N GLU A 102 -18.94 -0.47 54.82
CA GLU A 102 -18.21 0.76 54.46
C GLU A 102 -16.68 0.58 54.55
N ALA A 103 -16.19 -0.16 55.54
CA ALA A 103 -14.76 -0.40 55.74
C ALA A 103 -14.16 -1.41 54.75
N LEU A 104 -14.92 -2.46 54.39
CA LEU A 104 -14.46 -3.56 53.54
C LEU A 104 -14.76 -3.34 52.05
N SER A 105 -15.69 -2.45 51.72
CA SER A 105 -16.08 -2.13 50.34
C SER A 105 -14.89 -1.52 49.58
N PRO A 106 -14.33 -2.21 48.57
CA PRO A 106 -13.22 -1.67 47.80
C PRO A 106 -13.67 -0.43 47.02
N LYS A 107 -12.77 0.56 46.91
CA LYS A 107 -12.96 1.69 45.99
C LYS A 107 -12.77 1.19 44.56
N ILE A 108 -13.72 1.52 43.70
CA ILE A 108 -13.67 1.12 42.30
C ILE A 108 -12.93 2.19 41.51
N ASP A 109 -11.80 1.81 40.92
CA ASP A 109 -11.05 2.66 39.99
C ASP A 109 -11.20 2.12 38.57
N SER A 110 -11.86 2.90 37.71
CA SER A 110 -12.03 2.58 36.28
C SER A 110 -10.98 3.27 35.39
N SER A 111 -10.06 4.04 35.97
CA SER A 111 -9.08 4.84 35.21
C SER A 111 -8.13 3.96 34.39
N GLY A 112 -7.68 2.82 34.94
CA GLY A 112 -6.85 1.84 34.24
C GLY A 112 -7.53 1.27 33.00
N PHE A 113 -8.79 0.83 33.16
CA PHE A 113 -9.60 0.32 32.06
C PHE A 113 -9.85 1.38 30.99
N ASN A 114 -10.23 2.60 31.37
CA ASN A 114 -10.49 3.69 30.43
C ASN A 114 -9.24 4.07 29.62
N ARG A 115 -8.06 4.14 30.25
CA ARG A 115 -6.77 4.36 29.57
C ARG A 115 -6.45 3.23 28.60
N ALA A 116 -6.63 1.98 29.03
CA ALA A 116 -6.37 0.81 28.17
C ALA A 116 -7.33 0.75 26.97
N LYS A 117 -8.61 1.09 27.17
CA LYS A 117 -9.62 1.18 26.11
C LYS A 117 -9.28 2.29 25.11
N SER A 118 -8.95 3.49 25.60
CA SER A 118 -8.55 4.61 24.74
C SER A 118 -7.30 4.28 23.91
N SER A 119 -6.30 3.63 24.52
CA SER A 119 -5.09 3.19 23.82
C SER A 119 -5.40 2.14 22.75
N PHE A 120 -6.31 1.21 23.03
CA PHE A 120 -6.76 0.20 22.07
C PHE A 120 -7.47 0.84 20.86
N GLU A 121 -8.43 1.73 21.09
CA GLU A 121 -9.14 2.41 20.00
C GLU A 121 -8.19 3.26 19.14
N GLN A 122 -7.22 3.94 19.76
CA GLN A 122 -6.19 4.67 19.02
C GLN A 122 -5.33 3.73 18.15
N ALA A 123 -4.90 2.58 18.71
CA ALA A 123 -4.12 1.59 17.96
C ALA A 123 -4.92 0.99 16.80
N LYS A 124 -6.21 0.70 17.02
CA LYS A 124 -7.13 0.22 16.00
C LYS A 124 -7.28 1.22 14.85
N SER A 125 -7.54 2.49 15.16
CA SER A 125 -7.65 3.55 14.15
C SER A 125 -6.36 3.70 13.34
N ARG A 126 -5.19 3.68 13.99
CA ARG A 126 -3.90 3.72 13.29
C ARG A 126 -3.69 2.51 12.37
N HIS A 127 -4.09 1.32 12.80
CA HIS A 127 -4.00 0.12 11.99
C HIS A 127 -4.89 0.21 10.74
N GLU A 128 -6.14 0.65 10.90
CA GLU A 128 -7.08 0.83 9.78
C GLU A 128 -6.54 1.86 8.77
N SER A 129 -5.99 2.99 9.23
CA SER A 129 -5.34 3.98 8.36
C SER A 129 -4.13 3.40 7.62
N ALA A 130 -3.22 2.72 8.32
CA ALA A 130 -2.05 2.11 7.70
C ALA A 130 -2.41 1.02 6.68
N GLN A 131 -3.47 0.25 6.95
CA GLN A 131 -3.97 -0.75 6.03
C GLN A 131 -4.55 -0.12 4.76
N ALA A 132 -5.29 0.99 4.89
CA ALA A 132 -5.80 1.74 3.74
C ALA A 132 -4.66 2.31 2.89
N GLU A 133 -3.64 2.91 3.51
CA GLU A 133 -2.45 3.42 2.81
C GLU A 133 -1.67 2.31 2.10
N PHE A 134 -1.47 1.17 2.76
CA PHE A 134 -0.82 0.01 2.16
C PHE A 134 -1.55 -0.46 0.89
N ASN A 135 -2.87 -0.56 0.95
CA ASN A 135 -3.69 -0.96 -0.20
C ASN A 135 -3.62 0.08 -1.34
N ALA A 136 -3.61 1.37 -1.01
CA ALA A 136 -3.46 2.44 -1.99
C ALA A 136 -2.09 2.37 -2.70
N LEU A 137 -1.01 2.24 -1.93
CA LEU A 137 0.35 2.10 -2.46
C LEU A 137 0.52 0.84 -3.30
N LYS A 138 -0.10 -0.27 -2.89
CA LYS A 138 -0.11 -1.52 -3.66
C LYS A 138 -0.78 -1.35 -5.02
N ASN A 139 -1.89 -0.63 -5.08
CA ASN A 139 -2.58 -0.33 -6.34
C ASN A 139 -1.75 0.59 -7.24
N GLN A 140 -1.10 1.61 -6.67
CA GLN A 140 -0.18 2.48 -7.41
C GLN A 140 1.00 1.70 -7.99
N LEU A 141 1.56 0.77 -7.22
CA LEU A 141 2.64 -0.12 -7.70
C LEU A 141 2.19 -0.95 -8.91
N TYR A 142 0.97 -1.51 -8.88
CA TYR A 142 0.46 -2.24 -10.04
C TYR A 142 0.27 -1.35 -11.26
N SER A 143 -0.29 -0.15 -11.10
CA SER A 143 -0.43 0.81 -12.22
C SER A 143 0.92 1.19 -12.83
N VAL A 144 1.92 1.50 -11.99
CA VAL A 144 3.28 1.85 -12.47
C VAL A 144 3.94 0.66 -13.16
N LYS A 145 3.69 -0.56 -12.68
CA LYS A 145 4.18 -1.78 -13.32
C LYS A 145 3.58 -1.96 -14.72
N ASP A 146 2.26 -1.76 -14.86
CA ASP A 146 1.58 -1.87 -16.14
C ASP A 146 2.10 -0.80 -17.13
N ASP A 147 2.31 0.42 -16.67
CA ASP A 147 2.92 1.50 -17.47
C ASP A 147 4.34 1.15 -17.92
N PHE A 148 5.15 0.60 -17.02
CA PHE A 148 6.51 0.15 -17.34
C PHE A 148 6.51 -0.96 -18.39
N ASP A 149 5.66 -1.98 -18.22
CA ASP A 149 5.58 -3.11 -19.15
C ASP A 149 5.10 -2.62 -20.54
N HIS A 150 4.16 -1.68 -20.60
CA HIS A 150 3.73 -1.04 -21.86
C HIS A 150 4.84 -0.20 -22.53
N LEU A 151 5.57 0.60 -21.76
CA LEU A 151 6.70 1.40 -22.28
C LEU A 151 7.84 0.50 -22.78
N GLN A 152 8.11 -0.60 -22.08
CA GLN A 152 9.11 -1.58 -22.50
C GLN A 152 8.72 -2.22 -23.84
N GLU A 153 7.44 -2.55 -24.04
CA GLU A 153 6.97 -3.11 -25.30
C GLU A 153 7.08 -2.11 -26.46
N ARG A 154 6.67 -0.85 -26.23
CA ARG A 154 6.85 0.23 -27.22
C ARG A 154 8.31 0.46 -27.58
N PHE A 155 9.21 0.37 -26.60
CA PHE A 155 10.64 0.48 -26.85
C PHE A 155 11.15 -0.63 -27.77
N LYS A 156 10.76 -1.89 -27.52
CA LYS A 156 11.12 -3.03 -28.37
C LYS A 156 10.62 -2.85 -29.81
N GLN A 157 9.40 -2.37 -29.98
CA GLN A 157 8.81 -2.08 -31.30
C GLN A 157 9.60 -0.99 -32.03
N ALA A 158 9.87 0.14 -31.37
CA ALA A 158 10.65 1.23 -31.96
C ALA A 158 12.08 0.78 -32.33
N GLN A 159 12.71 -0.05 -31.48
CA GLN A 159 14.02 -0.63 -31.78
C GLN A 159 13.98 -1.54 -33.02
N ALA A 160 12.95 -2.38 -33.15
CA ALA A 160 12.77 -3.24 -34.31
C ALA A 160 12.53 -2.43 -35.60
N GLU A 161 11.70 -1.39 -35.54
CA GLU A 161 11.45 -0.50 -36.67
C GLU A 161 12.70 0.26 -37.11
N PHE A 162 13.47 0.78 -36.15
CA PHE A 162 14.74 1.45 -36.42
C PHE A 162 15.73 0.51 -37.13
N ASN A 163 15.90 -0.71 -36.60
CA ASN A 163 16.79 -1.70 -37.19
C ASN A 163 16.34 -2.09 -38.60
N ARG A 164 15.04 -2.27 -38.83
CA ARG A 164 14.48 -2.51 -40.17
C ARG A 164 14.82 -1.38 -41.12
N LYS A 165 14.60 -0.12 -40.70
CA LYS A 165 14.87 1.06 -41.55
C LYS A 165 16.36 1.21 -41.85
N LEU A 166 17.22 0.91 -40.87
CA LEU A 166 18.66 0.91 -41.07
C LEU A 166 19.09 -0.13 -42.12
N GLU A 167 18.52 -1.33 -42.08
CA GLU A 167 18.82 -2.37 -43.06
C GLU A 167 18.30 -2.03 -44.46
N GLU A 168 17.10 -1.43 -44.56
CA GLU A 168 16.58 -0.91 -45.82
C GLU A 168 17.53 0.11 -46.45
N VAL A 169 17.99 1.09 -45.67
CA VAL A 169 18.92 2.12 -46.17
C VAL A 169 20.24 1.50 -46.63
N LYS A 170 20.80 0.55 -45.88
CA LYS A 170 22.02 -0.18 -46.28
C LYS A 170 21.81 -0.97 -47.57
N SER A 171 20.70 -1.68 -47.68
CA SER A 171 20.35 -2.47 -48.87
C SER A 171 20.16 -1.59 -50.10
N GLU A 172 19.42 -0.48 -49.98
CA GLU A 172 19.25 0.50 -51.06
C GLU A 172 20.59 1.10 -51.51
N GLN A 173 21.46 1.45 -50.56
CA GLN A 173 22.79 1.98 -50.86
C GLN A 173 23.66 0.95 -51.59
N ASN A 174 23.65 -0.31 -51.13
CA ASN A 174 24.39 -1.39 -51.77
C ASN A 174 23.85 -1.70 -53.18
N SER A 175 22.54 -1.71 -53.36
CA SER A 175 21.90 -1.91 -54.66
C SER A 175 22.29 -0.81 -55.66
N LYS A 176 22.23 0.47 -55.25
CA LYS A 176 22.69 1.60 -56.08
C LYS A 176 24.17 1.50 -56.44
N LYS A 177 25.01 1.07 -55.49
CA LYS A 177 26.44 0.81 -55.74
C LYS A 177 26.62 -0.28 -56.81
N HIS A 178 25.91 -1.40 -56.68
CA HIS A 178 25.99 -2.51 -57.63
C HIS A 178 25.52 -2.10 -59.04
N GLN A 179 24.38 -1.40 -59.14
CA GLN A 179 23.87 -0.89 -60.42
C GLN A 179 24.87 0.05 -61.13
N ALA A 180 25.57 0.90 -60.38
CA ALA A 180 26.61 1.76 -60.94
C ALA A 180 27.80 0.94 -61.47
N ILE A 181 28.24 -0.06 -60.71
CA ILE A 181 29.31 -0.99 -61.11
C ILE A 181 28.91 -1.77 -62.37
N ASP A 182 27.70 -2.32 -62.42
CA ASP A 182 27.19 -3.08 -63.57
C ASP A 182 27.17 -2.24 -64.85
N LYS A 183 26.77 -0.96 -64.76
CA LYS A 183 26.82 -0.04 -65.89
C LYS A 183 28.23 0.17 -66.42
N VAL A 184 29.21 0.31 -65.52
CA VAL A 184 30.63 0.46 -65.89
C VAL A 184 31.17 -0.83 -66.50
N ASN A 185 30.89 -1.98 -65.89
CA ASN A 185 31.20 -3.31 -66.44
C ASN A 185 30.66 -3.44 -67.87
N MET A 186 29.38 -3.14 -68.09
CA MET A 186 28.77 -3.22 -69.42
C MET A 186 29.41 -2.27 -70.43
N ALA A 187 29.82 -1.07 -70.01
CA ALA A 187 30.53 -0.14 -70.88
C ALA A 187 31.93 -0.67 -71.25
N LEU A 188 32.66 -1.28 -70.31
CA LEU A 188 33.95 -1.93 -70.55
C LEU A 188 33.85 -3.13 -71.51
N ILE A 189 32.78 -3.95 -71.40
CA ILE A 189 32.52 -5.02 -72.36
C ILE A 189 32.35 -4.45 -73.77
N LYS A 190 31.53 -3.40 -73.90
CA LYS A 190 31.23 -2.77 -75.21
C LYS A 190 32.46 -2.16 -75.88
N SER A 191 33.40 -1.65 -75.08
CA SER A 191 34.65 -1.09 -75.57
C SER A 191 35.76 -2.13 -75.77
N ASN A 192 35.46 -3.43 -75.64
CA ASN A 192 36.41 -4.54 -75.81
C ASN A 192 37.66 -4.44 -74.91
N ALA A 193 37.54 -3.75 -73.76
CA ALA A 193 38.66 -3.40 -72.89
C ALA A 193 38.88 -4.38 -71.72
N HIS A 194 38.22 -5.54 -71.72
CA HIS A 194 38.21 -6.49 -70.60
C HIS A 194 39.59 -7.04 -70.18
N TYR A 195 40.65 -6.78 -70.95
CA TYR A 195 42.01 -7.27 -70.70
C TYR A 195 42.93 -6.33 -69.87
N LEU A 196 42.53 -5.09 -69.54
CA LEU A 196 43.43 -4.08 -68.92
C LEU A 196 43.07 -3.68 -67.48
N GLY A 197 42.94 -4.65 -66.56
CA GLY A 197 42.77 -4.33 -65.13
C GLY A 197 41.38 -3.83 -64.74
N THR A 198 40.37 -4.30 -65.47
CA THR A 198 38.95 -3.97 -65.34
C THR A 198 38.31 -4.35 -64.00
N ILE A 199 37.16 -3.74 -63.71
CA ILE A 199 36.37 -3.84 -62.46
C ILE A 199 35.66 -5.19 -62.21
N PHE A 200 35.74 -6.18 -63.12
CA PHE A 200 34.97 -7.42 -63.00
C PHE A 200 35.32 -8.21 -61.74
N GLY A 201 34.36 -8.31 -60.82
CA GLY A 201 34.53 -9.00 -59.53
C GLY A 201 35.45 -8.29 -58.54
N GLN A 202 35.91 -7.08 -58.87
CA GLN A 202 36.75 -6.26 -57.99
C GLN A 202 35.91 -5.23 -57.24
N ASP A 203 36.40 -4.83 -56.08
CA ASP A 203 35.82 -3.73 -55.32
C ASP A 203 35.97 -2.41 -56.07
N ALA A 204 34.96 -1.56 -55.92
CA ALA A 204 34.93 -0.24 -56.54
C ALA A 204 34.38 0.80 -55.57
N LYS A 205 34.89 2.02 -55.74
CA LYS A 205 34.46 3.19 -54.99
C LYS A 205 33.51 4.00 -55.84
N VAL A 206 32.26 4.10 -55.39
CA VAL A 206 31.20 4.87 -56.05
C VAL A 206 30.97 6.15 -55.26
N VAL A 207 31.16 7.31 -55.89
CA VAL A 207 31.13 8.62 -55.23
C VAL A 207 30.23 9.57 -56.02
N PRO A 208 29.15 10.10 -55.42
CA PRO A 208 28.39 11.19 -56.04
C PRO A 208 29.25 12.46 -56.15
N LYS A 209 29.24 13.12 -57.31
CA LYS A 209 29.89 14.42 -57.47
C LYS A 209 29.15 15.48 -56.65
N LYS A 210 29.91 16.33 -55.96
CA LYS A 210 29.38 17.42 -55.12
C LYS A 210 29.19 18.75 -55.87
N ASP A 211 29.28 18.73 -57.19
CA ASP A 211 29.17 19.90 -58.08
C ASP A 211 27.72 20.22 -58.50
N GLY A 212 26.73 19.48 -57.96
CA GLY A 212 25.32 19.65 -58.29
C GLY A 212 24.91 19.04 -59.64
N SER A 213 25.83 18.40 -60.36
CA SER A 213 25.55 17.81 -61.68
C SER A 213 24.73 16.52 -61.64
N GLY A 214 24.58 15.91 -60.46
CA GLY A 214 23.98 14.58 -60.30
C GLY A 214 24.83 13.45 -60.87
N LYS A 215 26.06 13.74 -61.32
CA LYS A 215 27.00 12.73 -61.82
C LYS A 215 27.57 11.88 -60.68
N ILE A 216 27.96 10.66 -61.01
CA ILE A 216 28.58 9.71 -60.09
C ILE A 216 29.93 9.29 -60.68
N ASP A 217 30.98 9.33 -59.88
CA ASP A 217 32.26 8.73 -60.23
C ASP A 217 32.35 7.31 -59.70
N VAL A 218 32.87 6.42 -60.53
CA VAL A 218 33.18 5.03 -60.18
C VAL A 218 34.67 4.81 -60.40
N TYR A 219 35.37 4.48 -59.33
CA TYR A 219 36.80 4.16 -59.35
C TYR A 219 36.98 2.66 -59.12
N PHE A 220 37.84 2.04 -59.92
CA PHE A 220 38.07 0.61 -59.89
C PHE A 220 39.51 0.22 -60.24
N GLY A 221 39.93 -0.99 -59.87
CA GLY A 221 41.28 -1.47 -60.14
C GLY A 221 42.37 -0.63 -59.48
N GLY A 222 43.60 -0.73 -59.99
CA GLY A 222 44.77 -0.07 -59.41
C GLY A 222 45.33 -0.80 -58.18
N LEU A 223 46.20 -0.13 -57.43
CA LEU A 223 46.90 -0.74 -56.29
C LEU A 223 46.04 -0.83 -55.01
N ASN A 224 45.00 -0.01 -54.88
CA ASN A 224 44.13 -0.08 -53.70
C ASN A 224 42.99 -1.07 -53.95
N ALA A 225 42.77 -1.97 -52.99
CA ALA A 225 41.65 -2.89 -53.02
C ALA A 225 40.29 -2.18 -53.09
N ALA A 226 40.18 -0.95 -52.56
CA ALA A 226 38.94 -0.17 -52.63
C ALA A 226 38.61 0.38 -54.05
N GLY A 227 39.50 0.20 -55.03
CA GLY A 227 39.34 0.65 -56.40
C GLY A 227 39.77 2.10 -56.66
N ASP A 228 40.32 2.82 -55.68
CA ASP A 228 40.91 4.15 -55.86
C ASP A 228 42.45 4.13 -55.75
N GLY A 229 43.14 5.27 -55.87
CA GLY A 229 44.61 5.32 -55.70
C GLY A 229 45.43 5.11 -56.99
N ILE A 230 46.69 4.72 -56.89
CA ILE A 230 47.58 4.72 -58.07
C ILE A 230 47.12 3.65 -59.07
N GLY A 231 46.99 4.05 -60.34
CA GLY A 231 46.65 3.16 -61.45
C GLY A 231 45.18 2.81 -61.57
N HIS A 232 44.27 3.42 -60.79
CA HIS A 232 42.84 3.13 -60.89
C HIS A 232 42.26 3.51 -62.26
N GLY A 233 41.29 2.72 -62.70
CA GLY A 233 40.33 3.06 -63.75
C GLY A 233 39.24 3.98 -63.19
N HIS A 234 38.71 4.84 -64.06
CA HIS A 234 37.75 5.86 -63.66
C HIS A 234 36.64 5.93 -64.71
N ALA A 235 35.40 5.85 -64.23
CA ALA A 235 34.22 6.13 -65.02
C ALA A 235 33.39 7.25 -64.38
N THR A 236 32.73 8.04 -65.22
CA THR A 236 31.69 8.98 -64.76
C THR A 236 30.37 8.56 -65.38
N ILE A 237 29.35 8.43 -64.53
CA ILE A 237 27.96 8.17 -64.91
C ILE A 237 27.19 9.50 -64.77
N ASP A 238 26.44 9.87 -65.80
CA ASP A 238 25.58 11.06 -65.76
C ASP A 238 24.31 10.88 -64.94
N ALA A 239 23.55 11.98 -64.74
CA ALA A 239 22.29 11.95 -64.01
C ALA A 239 21.21 11.08 -64.67
N ASN A 240 21.32 10.82 -65.98
CA ASN A 240 20.44 9.93 -66.73
C ASN A 240 20.89 8.46 -66.64
N GLY A 241 22.04 8.21 -66.02
CA GLY A 241 22.58 6.88 -65.81
C GLY A 241 23.41 6.33 -66.97
N ASN A 242 23.91 7.18 -67.88
CA ASN A 242 24.81 6.79 -68.96
C ASN A 242 26.27 6.97 -68.55
N VAL A 243 27.15 6.07 -68.98
CA VAL A 243 28.60 6.23 -68.80
C VAL A 243 29.10 7.26 -69.82
N THR A 244 29.50 8.45 -69.35
CA THR A 244 29.95 9.56 -70.21
C THR A 244 31.46 9.71 -70.24
N TYR A 245 32.15 9.15 -69.26
CA TYR A 245 33.60 9.06 -69.23
C TYR A 245 33.99 7.65 -68.81
N LEU A 246 34.98 7.08 -69.47
CA LEU A 246 35.52 5.77 -69.12
C LEU A 246 37.00 5.69 -69.51
N ARG A 247 37.83 5.37 -68.53
CA ARG A 247 39.24 5.03 -68.70
C ARG A 247 39.53 3.78 -67.90
N ASP A 248 40.20 2.80 -68.52
CA ASP A 248 40.55 1.57 -67.83
C ASP A 248 41.66 1.78 -66.79
N ALA A 249 41.84 0.82 -65.90
CA ALA A 249 42.97 0.80 -64.99
C ALA A 249 44.29 0.74 -65.77
N TRP A 250 45.35 1.29 -65.19
CA TRP A 250 46.71 1.28 -65.76
C TRP A 250 46.90 1.99 -67.11
N ALA A 251 45.87 2.63 -67.66
CA ALA A 251 46.02 3.51 -68.82
C ALA A 251 47.08 4.60 -68.51
N THR A 252 48.24 4.50 -69.16
CA THR A 252 49.42 5.33 -68.87
C THR A 252 49.36 6.70 -69.56
N ASP A 253 48.56 6.83 -70.62
CA ASP A 253 48.32 8.08 -71.31
C ASP A 253 46.99 8.69 -70.84
N LYS A 254 47.00 10.00 -70.53
CA LYS A 254 45.80 10.78 -70.16
C LYS A 254 44.82 10.94 -71.33
N HIS A 255 45.19 10.49 -72.51
CA HIS A 255 44.39 10.45 -73.73
C HIS A 255 43.89 9.05 -74.10
N ASP A 256 44.17 8.03 -73.30
CA ASP A 256 43.75 6.64 -73.56
C ASP A 256 42.41 6.35 -72.87
N TYR A 257 41.38 7.05 -73.34
CA TYR A 257 40.01 6.88 -72.89
C TYR A 257 39.26 5.90 -73.80
N LEU A 258 38.37 5.12 -73.19
CA LEU A 258 37.40 4.29 -73.87
C LEU A 258 36.14 5.12 -74.23
N ILE A 259 35.82 6.09 -73.37
CA ILE A 259 34.78 7.10 -73.58
C ILE A 259 35.27 8.45 -73.03
N ASP A 260 35.25 9.52 -73.83
CA ASP A 260 35.61 10.89 -73.39
C ASP A 260 34.48 11.89 -73.61
N GLU A 261 33.84 12.31 -72.51
CA GLU A 261 32.80 13.35 -72.50
C GLU A 261 33.26 14.73 -73.01
N ASN A 262 34.57 14.96 -73.17
CA ASN A 262 35.13 16.21 -73.66
C ASN A 262 35.77 16.11 -75.05
N ALA A 263 35.61 14.99 -75.77
CA ALA A 263 36.21 14.80 -77.09
C ALA A 263 35.84 15.92 -78.07
N ASP A 264 34.57 16.33 -78.12
CA ASP A 264 34.09 17.42 -78.99
C ASP A 264 34.76 18.78 -78.67
N LYS A 265 35.04 19.04 -77.39
CA LYS A 265 35.70 20.28 -76.95
C LYS A 265 37.20 20.28 -77.25
N LYS A 266 37.81 19.10 -77.38
CA LYS A 266 39.25 18.91 -77.46
C LYS A 266 39.75 18.67 -78.88
N TYR A 267 38.92 18.09 -79.75
CA TYR A 267 39.32 17.67 -81.10
C TYR A 267 38.42 18.19 -82.24
N GLY A 268 37.35 18.94 -81.93
CA GLY A 268 36.43 19.55 -82.90
C GLY A 268 35.17 18.72 -83.15
N ALA A 269 34.06 19.38 -83.47
CA ALA A 269 32.75 18.74 -83.66
C ALA A 269 32.78 17.78 -84.87
N GLY A 270 32.89 16.48 -84.61
CA GLY A 270 32.93 15.44 -85.64
C GLY A 270 33.87 14.26 -85.36
N THR A 271 34.70 14.31 -84.32
CA THR A 271 35.54 13.17 -83.91
C THR A 271 34.75 12.18 -83.05
N GLU A 272 34.71 10.90 -83.46
CA GLU A 272 34.11 9.82 -82.67
C GLU A 272 34.66 9.81 -81.23
N THR A 273 33.74 9.88 -80.26
CA THR A 273 34.04 9.87 -78.82
C THR A 273 34.37 8.48 -78.27
N HIS A 274 34.42 7.48 -79.15
CA HIS A 274 34.53 6.06 -78.83
C HIS A 274 35.64 5.42 -79.68
N ARG A 275 36.64 4.81 -79.05
CA ARG A 275 37.46 3.79 -79.73
C ARG A 275 36.78 2.45 -79.48
N PHE A 276 36.29 1.81 -80.54
CA PHE A 276 35.80 0.42 -80.47
C PHE A 276 36.95 -0.57 -80.59
#